data_AF-A0A7S1YE17-F1
#
_entry.id   AF-A0A7S1YE17-F1
#
_cell.length_a   1.000
_cell.length_b   1.000
_cell.length_c   1.000
_cell.angle_alpha   90.00
_cell.angle_beta   90.00
_cell.angle_gamma   90.00
#
_symmetry.space_group_name_H-M   'P 1'
#
loop_
_entity.id
_entity.type
_entity.pdbx_description
1 polymer ?
#
loop_
_entity_poly.entity_id
_entity_poly.type
_entity_poly.pdbx_seq_one_letter_code
_entity_poly.pdbx_strand_id
1 'polypeptide(L)'
;PAYKRVYDALTGYMFLEGIADNLSADLYPHFRKVHDFIERERGRRADSLVLVHCAAGISRSSTLCCAHLMLSRNIQFGTALALVQAARPICMPNAAFQGQLLRLEAELGLPPTKNATSAGELSAFLDDILLRNRGDGIGDDDDDDDDDDDDDDDDDDDD
;
A
#
# COMPACT_ATOMS: atom_id res chain seq x y z
N PRO A 1 12.57 -15.69 19.28
CA PRO A 1 12.15 -14.99 20.53
C PRO A 1 10.70 -15.31 20.91
N ALA A 2 10.34 -15.25 22.20
CA ALA A 2 9.02 -15.69 22.70
C ALA A 2 7.82 -14.96 22.07
N TYR A 3 7.98 -13.69 21.69
CA TYR A 3 6.94 -12.91 21.01
C TYR A 3 6.57 -13.44 19.61
N LYS A 4 7.52 -14.07 18.91
CA LYS A 4 7.32 -14.55 17.53
C LYS A 4 6.21 -15.61 17.45
N ARG A 5 6.09 -16.48 18.46
CA ARG A 5 5.08 -17.54 18.51
C ARG A 5 3.66 -17.02 18.75
N VAL A 6 3.53 -15.89 19.44
CA VAL A 6 2.22 -15.26 19.70
C VAL A 6 1.70 -14.59 18.42
N TYR A 7 2.58 -13.93 17.65
CA TYR A 7 2.19 -13.30 16.39
C TYR A 7 1.96 -14.30 15.25
N ASP A 8 2.77 -15.36 15.15
CA ASP A 8 2.57 -16.44 14.15
C ASP A 8 1.18 -17.12 14.28
N ALA A 9 0.55 -17.07 15.47
CA ALA A 9 -0.72 -17.73 15.76
C ALA A 9 -1.98 -16.83 15.59
N LEU A 10 -1.81 -15.51 15.46
CA LEU A 10 -2.94 -14.56 15.50
C LEU A 10 -3.15 -13.80 14.18
N THR A 11 -2.09 -13.53 13.40
CA THR A 11 -2.16 -12.79 12.12
C THR A 11 -0.98 -13.16 11.21
N GLY A 12 -1.03 -12.78 9.93
CA GLY A 12 0.19 -12.80 9.12
C GLY A 12 1.25 -11.88 9.74
N TYR A 13 2.42 -12.41 10.06
CA TYR A 13 3.49 -11.69 10.73
C TYR A 13 4.80 -11.80 9.95
N MET A 14 5.50 -10.67 9.82
CA MET A 14 6.85 -10.60 9.27
C MET A 14 7.76 -9.83 10.23
N PHE A 15 8.90 -10.42 10.55
CA PHE A 15 9.94 -9.79 11.36
C PHE A 15 11.26 -9.75 10.60
N LEU A 16 11.87 -8.57 10.54
CA LEU A 16 13.22 -8.38 10.02
C LEU A 16 14.19 -8.34 11.20
N GLU A 17 14.83 -9.46 11.46
CA GLU A 17 15.76 -9.61 12.58
C GLU A 17 17.10 -8.90 12.30
N GLY A 18 17.68 -8.28 13.31
CA GLY A 18 19.04 -7.74 13.24
C GLY A 18 19.21 -6.41 12.49
N ILE A 19 18.12 -5.75 12.08
CA ILE A 19 18.23 -4.47 11.37
C ILE A 19 18.24 -3.28 12.33
N ALA A 20 19.44 -2.74 12.55
CA ALA A 20 19.67 -1.50 13.29
C ALA A 20 19.31 -0.25 12.45
N ASP A 21 19.08 0.86 13.13
CA ASP A 21 18.85 2.17 12.48
C ASP A 21 20.16 2.97 12.44
N ASN A 22 21.06 2.58 11.54
CA ASN A 22 22.36 3.21 11.38
C ASN A 22 22.77 3.20 9.90
N LEU A 23 23.91 3.84 9.60
CA LEU A 23 24.37 4.05 8.24
C LEU A 23 24.98 2.80 7.58
N SER A 24 25.23 1.72 8.33
CA SER A 24 25.79 0.46 7.80
C SER A 24 24.73 -0.62 7.58
N ALA A 25 23.49 -0.41 8.06
CA ALA A 25 22.41 -1.36 7.89
C ALA A 25 21.86 -1.34 6.45
N ASP A 26 21.48 -2.52 5.96
CA ASP A 26 20.92 -2.70 4.63
C ASP A 26 19.48 -3.21 4.70
N LEU A 27 18.53 -2.40 4.24
CA LEU A 27 17.12 -2.75 4.09
C LEU A 27 16.77 -3.12 2.65
N TYR A 28 17.64 -2.83 1.68
CA TYR A 28 17.36 -3.01 0.26
C TYR A 28 16.94 -4.44 -0.10
N PRO A 29 17.61 -5.51 0.39
CA PRO A 29 17.21 -6.88 0.10
C PRO A 29 15.81 -7.24 0.59
N HIS A 30 15.25 -6.44 1.51
CA HIS A 30 13.95 -6.68 2.11
C HIS A 30 12.81 -5.90 1.43
N PHE A 31 13.08 -4.92 0.56
CA PHE A 31 12.05 -4.06 -0.04
C PHE A 31 10.96 -4.86 -0.76
N ARG A 32 11.33 -5.70 -1.73
CA ARG A 32 10.35 -6.53 -2.47
C ARG A 32 9.65 -7.52 -1.54
N LYS A 33 10.39 -8.20 -0.67
CA LYS A 33 9.82 -9.16 0.29
C LYS A 33 8.77 -8.53 1.21
N VAL A 34 9.02 -7.31 1.70
CA VAL A 34 8.07 -6.58 2.54
C VAL A 34 6.87 -6.10 1.71
N HIS A 35 7.09 -5.60 0.50
CA HIS A 35 6.01 -5.22 -0.41
C HIS A 35 5.07 -6.40 -0.70
N ASP A 36 5.61 -7.55 -1.10
CA ASP A 36 4.82 -8.76 -1.37
C ASP A 36 4.04 -9.22 -0.13
N PHE A 37 4.64 -9.08 1.06
CA PHE A 37 3.95 -9.39 2.31
C PHE A 37 2.77 -8.45 2.55
N ILE A 38 2.93 -7.14 2.36
CA ILE A 38 1.86 -6.16 2.55
C ILE A 38 0.72 -6.43 1.56
N GLU A 39 1.01 -6.61 0.27
CA GLU A 39 -0.03 -6.89 -0.74
C GLU A 39 -0.77 -8.19 -0.45
N ARG A 40 -0.04 -9.25 -0.09
CA ARG A 40 -0.64 -10.54 0.26
C ARG A 40 -1.56 -10.46 1.47
N GLU A 41 -1.18 -9.71 2.51
CA GLU A 41 -2.00 -9.55 3.71
C GLU A 41 -3.21 -8.65 3.46
N ARG A 42 -3.07 -7.57 2.68
CA ARG A 42 -4.20 -6.71 2.27
C ARG A 42 -5.23 -7.46 1.44
N GLY A 43 -4.79 -8.37 0.57
CA GLY A 43 -5.68 -9.19 -0.27
C GLY A 43 -6.43 -10.31 0.46
N ARG A 44 -6.22 -10.52 1.78
CA ARG A 44 -6.89 -11.61 2.51
C ARG A 44 -8.37 -11.36 2.74
N ARG A 45 -8.74 -10.12 3.05
CA ARG A 45 -10.12 -9.65 3.31
C ARG A 45 -10.19 -8.16 2.99
N ALA A 46 -11.36 -7.67 2.56
CA ALA A 46 -11.57 -6.26 2.25
C ALA A 46 -11.18 -5.30 3.40
N ASP A 47 -11.32 -5.74 4.66
CA ASP A 47 -11.02 -4.98 5.87
C ASP A 47 -9.62 -5.25 6.46
N SER A 48 -8.74 -5.95 5.74
CA SER A 48 -7.41 -6.30 6.23
C SER A 48 -6.49 -5.08 6.30
N LEU A 49 -5.89 -4.87 7.49
CA LEU A 49 -4.92 -3.81 7.73
C LEU A 49 -3.54 -4.39 8.07
N VAL A 50 -2.50 -3.74 7.57
CA VAL A 50 -1.10 -4.10 7.87
C VAL A 50 -0.43 -2.96 8.63
N LEU A 51 0.07 -3.25 9.83
CA LEU A 51 0.87 -2.32 10.62
C LEU A 51 2.36 -2.55 10.35
N VAL A 52 3.04 -1.55 9.78
CA VAL A 52 4.50 -1.52 9.65
C VAL A 52 5.07 -0.64 10.75
N HIS A 53 5.88 -1.20 11.66
CA HIS A 53 6.45 -0.46 12.79
C HIS A 53 7.95 -0.73 12.98
N CYS A 54 8.62 0.20 13.65
CA CYS A 54 9.97 0.03 14.19
C CYS A 54 10.01 0.64 15.61
N ALA A 55 11.19 0.86 16.20
CA ALA A 55 11.28 1.39 17.57
C ALA A 55 10.69 2.81 17.73
N ALA A 56 11.06 3.75 16.87
CA ALA A 56 10.62 5.15 16.96
C ALA A 56 9.54 5.54 15.94
N GLY A 57 9.34 4.72 14.91
CA GLY A 57 8.47 5.06 13.79
C GLY A 57 8.95 6.28 13.00
N ILE A 58 10.28 6.47 12.88
CA ILE A 58 10.91 7.60 12.19
C ILE A 58 11.62 7.16 10.90
N SER A 59 12.50 6.15 10.97
CA SER A 59 13.44 5.81 9.88
C SER A 59 13.20 4.42 9.27
N ARG A 60 13.42 3.31 10.00
CA ARG A 60 13.28 1.94 9.41
C ARG A 60 11.89 1.65 8.84
N SER A 61 10.83 1.88 9.62
CA SER A 61 9.46 1.61 9.15
C SER A 61 9.04 2.55 8.04
N SER A 62 9.38 3.83 8.12
CA SER A 62 9.07 4.81 7.07
C SER A 62 9.81 4.49 5.77
N THR A 63 11.04 3.98 5.84
CA THR A 63 11.81 3.47 4.69
C THR A 63 11.06 2.36 3.98
N LEU A 64 10.58 1.35 4.73
CA LEU A 64 9.82 0.24 4.17
C LEU A 64 8.47 0.69 3.59
N CYS A 65 7.78 1.65 4.25
CA CYS A 65 6.56 2.24 3.70
C CYS A 65 6.83 2.99 2.39
N CYS A 66 7.92 3.77 2.31
CA CYS A 66 8.31 4.45 1.07
C CYS A 66 8.59 3.43 -0.03
N ALA A 67 9.40 2.41 0.23
CA ALA A 67 9.72 1.36 -0.74
C ALA A 67 8.45 0.66 -1.24
N HIS A 68 7.52 0.33 -0.34
CA HIS A 68 6.24 -0.26 -0.71
C HIS A 68 5.41 0.65 -1.62
N LEU A 69 5.30 1.96 -1.31
CA LEU A 69 4.58 2.92 -2.14
C LEU A 69 5.23 3.10 -3.53
N MET A 70 6.56 3.15 -3.58
CA MET A 70 7.30 3.23 -4.85
C MET A 70 7.03 2.00 -5.72
N LEU A 71 7.05 0.79 -5.13
CA LEU A 71 6.80 -0.46 -5.82
C LEU A 71 5.33 -0.61 -6.28
N SER A 72 4.37 -0.22 -5.46
CA SER A 72 2.93 -0.39 -5.78
C SER A 72 2.40 0.67 -6.73
N ARG A 73 2.94 1.90 -6.69
CA ARG A 73 2.41 3.04 -7.45
C ARG A 73 3.36 3.57 -8.53
N ASN A 74 4.55 2.98 -8.67
CA ASN A 74 5.58 3.41 -9.61
C ASN A 74 5.91 4.91 -9.50
N ILE A 75 6.18 5.37 -8.27
CA ILE A 75 6.43 6.78 -7.93
C ILE A 75 7.83 7.00 -7.38
N GLN A 76 8.32 8.23 -7.50
CA GLN A 76 9.62 8.61 -6.96
C GLN A 76 9.69 8.54 -5.44
N PHE A 77 10.90 8.39 -4.91
CA PHE A 77 11.18 8.41 -3.47
C PHE A 77 10.69 9.70 -2.82
N GLY A 78 10.96 10.86 -3.42
CA GLY A 78 10.52 12.15 -2.85
C GLY A 78 9.00 12.23 -2.68
N THR A 79 8.26 11.76 -3.67
CA THR A 79 6.79 11.66 -3.61
C THR A 79 6.35 10.67 -2.55
N ALA A 80 6.94 9.46 -2.51
CA ALA A 80 6.62 8.45 -1.51
C ALA A 80 6.88 8.95 -0.07
N LEU A 81 7.99 9.67 0.16
CA LEU A 81 8.31 10.25 1.46
C LEU A 81 7.30 11.34 1.85
N ALA A 82 6.90 12.21 0.91
CA ALA A 82 5.89 13.22 1.16
C ALA A 82 4.54 12.61 1.58
N LEU A 83 4.12 11.51 0.94
CA LEU A 83 2.91 10.76 1.33
C LEU A 83 3.03 10.21 2.75
N VAL A 84 4.17 9.61 3.09
CA VAL A 84 4.42 9.06 4.43
C VAL A 84 4.46 10.19 5.48
N GLN A 85 5.02 11.35 5.14
CA GLN A 85 5.08 12.52 6.03
C GLN A 85 3.72 13.21 6.19
N ALA A 86 2.86 13.20 5.17
CA ALA A 86 1.48 13.68 5.28
C ALA A 86 0.70 12.89 6.34
N ALA A 87 0.92 11.57 6.42
CA ALA A 87 0.33 10.73 7.46
C ALA A 87 1.07 10.80 8.82
N ARG A 88 2.40 10.98 8.80
CA ARG A 88 3.25 11.07 10.00
C ARG A 88 4.42 12.05 9.79
N PRO A 89 4.29 13.33 10.19
CA PRO A 89 5.26 14.38 9.84
C PRO A 89 6.70 14.16 10.30
N ILE A 90 6.91 13.38 11.37
CA ILE A 90 8.25 13.11 11.91
C ILE A 90 9.03 12.04 11.13
N CYS A 91 8.43 11.41 10.12
CA CYS A 91 9.08 10.38 9.33
C CYS A 91 10.26 10.95 8.55
N MET A 92 11.43 10.34 8.73
CA MET A 92 12.66 10.70 8.04
C MET A 92 13.60 9.48 8.02
N PRO A 93 13.69 8.74 6.91
CA PRO A 93 14.73 7.72 6.72
C PRO A 93 16.12 8.29 6.97
N ASN A 94 17.01 7.51 7.59
CA ASN A 94 18.41 7.92 7.69
C ASN A 94 19.07 8.00 6.29
N ALA A 95 20.20 8.70 6.18
CA ALA A 95 20.84 8.97 4.88
C ALA A 95 21.21 7.69 4.08
N ALA A 96 21.61 6.61 4.75
CA ALA A 96 21.92 5.35 4.07
C ALA A 96 20.66 4.69 3.49
N PHE A 97 19.54 4.72 4.23
CA PHE A 97 18.25 4.24 3.74
C PHE A 97 17.68 5.12 2.62
N GLN A 98 17.88 6.44 2.67
CA GLN A 98 17.55 7.32 1.54
C GLN A 98 18.33 6.91 0.29
N GLY A 99 19.64 6.62 0.41
CA GLY A 99 20.45 6.11 -0.70
C GLY A 99 19.94 4.77 -1.26
N GLN A 100 19.46 3.88 -0.40
CA GLN A 100 18.84 2.61 -0.81
C GLN A 100 17.50 2.83 -1.53
N LEU A 101 16.69 3.80 -1.11
CA LEU A 101 15.45 4.18 -1.81
C LEU A 101 15.74 4.84 -3.17
N LEU A 102 16.74 5.71 -3.26
CA LEU A 102 17.18 6.27 -4.55
C LEU A 102 17.71 5.20 -5.50
N ARG A 103 18.39 4.17 -4.98
CA ARG A 103 18.76 2.99 -5.77
C ARG A 103 17.52 2.27 -6.31
N LEU A 104 16.47 2.12 -5.51
CA LEU A 104 15.21 1.52 -5.95
C LEU A 104 14.54 2.39 -7.03
N GLU A 105 14.51 3.72 -6.85
CA GLU A 105 13.99 4.66 -7.85
C GLU A 105 14.68 4.49 -9.21
N ALA A 106 16.00 4.37 -9.20
CA ALA A 106 16.79 4.11 -10.41
C ALA A 106 16.49 2.72 -11.02
N GLU A 107 16.32 1.67 -10.20
CA GLU A 107 15.92 0.33 -10.67
C GLU A 107 14.54 0.34 -11.35
N LEU A 108 13.62 1.18 -10.86
CA LEU A 108 12.30 1.37 -11.45
C LEU A 108 12.31 2.21 -12.73
N GLY A 109 13.47 2.72 -13.16
CA GLY A 109 13.61 3.58 -14.34
C GLY A 109 12.93 4.94 -14.20
N LEU A 110 12.68 5.37 -12.97
CA LEU A 110 12.01 6.64 -12.69
C LEU A 110 12.99 7.81 -12.85
N PRO A 111 12.53 8.96 -13.38
CA PRO A 111 13.39 10.13 -13.49
C PRO A 111 13.76 10.63 -12.08
N PRO A 112 14.98 11.16 -11.89
CA PRO A 112 15.37 11.75 -10.62
C PRO A 112 14.37 12.81 -10.18
N THR A 113 14.04 12.87 -8.90
CA THR A 113 13.20 13.93 -8.34
C THR A 113 13.77 15.31 -8.69
N LYS A 114 13.07 16.08 -9.54
CA LYS A 114 13.44 17.46 -9.88
C LYS A 114 12.65 18.42 -8.99
N ASN A 115 13.33 19.04 -8.02
CA ASN A 115 12.78 20.00 -7.05
C ASN A 115 11.55 19.49 -6.27
N ALA A 116 11.21 20.19 -5.19
CA ALA A 116 10.05 19.83 -4.37
C ALA A 116 8.78 19.90 -5.23
N THR A 117 8.07 18.78 -5.35
CA THR A 117 6.70 18.71 -5.88
C THR A 117 5.87 19.74 -5.12
N SER A 118 5.15 20.62 -5.84
CA SER A 118 4.38 21.66 -5.18
C SER A 118 3.31 21.05 -4.28
N ALA A 119 2.91 21.76 -3.22
CA ALA A 119 1.89 21.27 -2.30
C ALA A 119 0.56 20.96 -3.03
N GLY A 120 0.24 21.71 -4.10
CA GLY A 120 -0.94 21.46 -4.94
C GLY A 120 -0.84 20.16 -5.74
N GLU A 121 0.32 19.87 -6.32
CA GLU A 121 0.57 18.60 -7.03
C GLU A 121 0.53 17.40 -6.07
N LEU A 122 1.10 17.54 -4.86
CA LEU A 122 1.01 16.51 -3.83
C LEU A 122 -0.42 16.30 -3.34
N SER A 123 -1.21 17.36 -3.18
CA SER A 123 -2.62 17.27 -2.77
C SER A 123 -3.45 16.56 -3.83
N ALA A 124 -3.36 16.98 -5.09
CA ALA A 124 -4.08 16.33 -6.19
C ALA A 124 -3.67 14.86 -6.36
N PHE A 125 -2.38 14.58 -6.16
CA PHE A 125 -1.86 13.22 -6.18
C PHE A 125 -2.34 12.37 -4.99
N LEU A 126 -2.39 12.95 -3.79
CA LEU A 126 -2.95 12.33 -2.59
C LEU A 126 -4.44 12.02 -2.77
N ASP A 127 -5.21 12.93 -3.36
CA ASP A 127 -6.63 12.72 -3.62
C ASP A 127 -6.86 11.57 -4.60
N ASP A 128 -6.10 11.49 -5.70
CA ASP A 128 -6.13 10.34 -6.62
C ASP A 128 -5.75 9.03 -5.91
N ILE A 129 -4.72 9.07 -5.06
CA ILE A 129 -4.29 7.92 -4.25
C ILE A 129 -5.39 7.45 -3.30
N LEU A 130 -6.06 8.37 -2.61
CA LEU A 130 -7.13 8.07 -1.67
C LEU A 130 -8.40 7.61 -2.39
N LEU A 131 -8.70 8.14 -3.58
CA LEU A 131 -9.81 7.69 -4.41
C LEU A 131 -9.60 6.24 -4.86
N ARG A 132 -8.40 5.90 -5.34
CA ARG A 132 -8.07 4.52 -5.75
C ARG A 132 -8.15 3.52 -4.59
N ASN A 133 -7.87 3.96 -3.37
CA ASN A 133 -8.04 3.11 -2.18
C ASN A 133 -9.50 2.96 -1.74
N ARG A 134 -10.44 3.80 -2.23
CA ARG A 134 -11.88 3.68 -1.98
C ARG A 134 -12.62 2.84 -3.02
N GLY A 135 -12.01 2.55 -4.17
CA GLY A 135 -12.67 1.90 -5.31
C GLY A 135 -12.83 0.37 -5.25
N ASP A 136 -12.35 -0.30 -4.20
CA ASP A 136 -12.39 -1.77 -4.08
C ASP A 136 -13.57 -2.29 -3.23
N GLY A 137 -14.62 -1.49 -2.98
CA GLY A 137 -15.74 -1.97 -2.17
C GLY A 137 -16.92 -1.02 -2.10
N ILE A 138 -17.79 -1.10 -3.10
CA ILE A 138 -19.25 -1.25 -3.04
C ILE A 138 -19.58 -1.58 -4.50
N GLY A 139 -19.74 -2.86 -4.81
CA GLY A 139 -20.61 -3.19 -5.93
C GLY A 139 -21.98 -2.73 -5.47
N ASP A 140 -22.55 -1.78 -6.19
CA ASP A 140 -23.99 -1.61 -6.19
C ASP A 140 -24.52 -2.96 -6.71
N ASP A 141 -24.91 -3.84 -5.78
CA ASP A 141 -25.81 -4.95 -6.08
C ASP A 141 -27.14 -4.26 -6.42
N ASP A 142 -27.21 -3.74 -7.64
CA ASP A 142 -28.46 -3.45 -8.34
C ASP A 142 -29.10 -4.83 -8.58
N ASP A 143 -29.72 -5.38 -7.53
CA ASP A 143 -30.77 -6.39 -7.65
C ASP A 143 -31.98 -5.68 -8.31
N ASP A 144 -31.84 -5.33 -9.60
CA ASP A 144 -32.94 -5.10 -10.51
C ASP A 144 -33.50 -6.48 -10.89
N ASP A 145 -34.11 -7.17 -9.92
CA ASP A 145 -35.15 -8.16 -10.20
C ASP A 145 -36.41 -7.35 -10.56
N ASP A 146 -36.40 -6.79 -11.78
CA ASP A 146 -37.60 -6.22 -12.40
C ASP A 146 -38.64 -7.34 -12.56
N ASP A 147 -39.77 -7.11 -11.90
CA ASP A 147 -41.03 -7.79 -12.06
C ASP A 147 -41.47 -7.75 -13.55
N ASP A 148 -41.26 -8.82 -14.30
CA ASP A 148 -42.03 -9.08 -15.53
C ASP A 148 -43.15 -10.08 -15.20
N ASP A 149 -44.21 -9.53 -14.60
CA ASP A 149 -45.58 -10.03 -14.70
C ASP A 149 -46.02 -9.97 -16.17
N ASP A 150 -45.85 -11.06 -16.92
CA ASP A 150 -46.60 -11.30 -18.16
C ASP A 150 -47.64 -12.39 -17.91
N ASP A 151 -48.73 -11.96 -17.26
CA ASP A 151 -50.06 -12.49 -17.52
C ASP A 151 -50.43 -12.13 -18.97
N ASP A 152 -50.42 -13.11 -19.86
CA ASP A 152 -51.26 -13.07 -21.07
C ASP A 152 -52.00 -14.40 -21.18
N ASP A 153 -53.28 -14.29 -20.82
CA ASP A 153 -54.37 -15.19 -21.14
C ASP A 153 -54.54 -15.39 -22.67
N ASP A 154 -55.37 -16.37 -22.98
CA ASP A 154 -56.14 -16.57 -24.21
C ASP A 154 -55.59 -17.55 -25.27
N ASP A 155 -56.29 -18.69 -25.29
CA ASP A 155 -56.97 -19.28 -26.45
C ASP A 155 -56.16 -19.57 -27.73
N ASP A 156 -56.08 -20.85 -28.10
CA ASP A 156 -56.84 -21.33 -29.26
C ASP A 156 -56.72 -22.85 -29.46
N ASP A 157 -57.85 -23.41 -29.86
CA ASP A 157 -58.09 -24.76 -30.36
C ASP A 157 -57.11 -25.19 -31.47
N ASP A 158 -56.77 -26.49 -31.54
CA ASP A 158 -57.06 -27.32 -32.73
C ASP A 158 -56.51 -28.76 -32.62
N ASP A 159 -57.43 -29.68 -32.97
CA ASP A 159 -57.35 -31.12 -33.36
C ASP A 159 -56.82 -32.22 -32.41
#